data_AF-A0A938DEH3-F1
#
_entry.id   AF-A0A938DEH3-F1
#
_cell.length_a   1.000
_cell.length_b   1.000
_cell.length_c   1.000
_cell.angle_alpha   90.00
_cell.angle_beta   90.00
_cell.angle_gamma   90.00
#
_symmetry.space_group_name_H-M   'P 1'
#
loop_
_entity.id
_entity.type
_entity.pdbx_description
1 polymer ?
#
loop_
_entity_poly.entity_id
_entity_poly.type
_entity_poly.pdbx_seq_one_letter_code
_entity_poly.pdbx_strand_id
1 'polypeptide(L)'
;MNEANEATAMSGMSFGRGPTVKTLALRMGAEPLGAKDETLTDSSVQILANDGARSSAPLVNMGDASRAKIEIQNYGFYNAAVTRKAVHGRFLDVQIAQAELLKGAMAHGGHSDHDPKLFKPTMDDKAPFELIREHGPDEKLWTTIRSGEKASFLVRS
;
A
#
# COMPACT_ATOMS: atom_id res chain seq x y z
N MET A 1 -16.03 23.97 -45.57
CA MET A 1 -14.77 23.22 -45.59
C MET A 1 -14.13 23.41 -44.22
N ASN A 2 -14.09 22.33 -43.45
CA ASN A 2 -13.48 22.21 -42.13
C ASN A 2 -11.97 22.41 -42.23
N GLU A 3 -11.35 22.89 -41.16
CA GLU A 3 -10.31 22.15 -40.44
C GLU A 3 -9.95 22.87 -39.13
N ALA A 4 -10.67 22.49 -38.07
CA ALA A 4 -10.12 22.47 -36.71
C ALA A 4 -9.99 20.98 -36.37
N ASN A 5 -8.77 20.51 -36.08
CA ASN A 5 -8.54 19.21 -35.45
C ASN A 5 -7.28 19.36 -34.60
N GLU A 6 -7.46 19.60 -33.31
CA GLU A 6 -7.46 18.55 -32.28
C GLU A 6 -6.05 18.05 -31.97
N ALA A 7 -5.41 18.77 -31.04
CA ALA A 7 -4.39 18.20 -30.19
C ALA A 7 -5.05 17.14 -29.29
N THR A 8 -5.13 15.91 -29.78
CA THR A 8 -5.54 14.77 -28.98
C THR A 8 -4.48 14.52 -27.91
N ALA A 9 -4.87 14.78 -26.67
CA ALA A 9 -4.13 14.41 -25.48
C ALA A 9 -3.76 12.92 -25.52
N MET A 10 -2.46 12.64 -25.47
CA MET A 10 -1.92 11.31 -25.19
C MET A 10 -2.25 10.94 -23.74
N SER A 11 -3.48 10.50 -23.51
CA SER A 11 -3.95 9.92 -22.27
C SER A 11 -3.24 8.58 -22.04
N GLY A 12 -2.25 8.60 -21.14
CA GLY A 12 -1.93 7.52 -20.21
C GLY A 12 -1.75 6.13 -20.82
N MET A 13 -0.59 5.86 -21.43
CA MET A 13 -0.14 4.49 -21.58
C MET A 13 0.12 3.90 -20.18
N SER A 14 -0.78 3.02 -19.74
CA SER A 14 -0.57 2.16 -18.57
C SER A 14 0.54 1.16 -18.90
N PHE A 15 1.69 1.30 -18.24
CA PHE A 15 2.86 0.43 -18.45
C PHE A 15 2.77 -0.90 -17.69
N GLY A 16 1.60 -1.28 -17.16
CA GLY A 16 1.42 -2.52 -16.38
C GLY A 16 0.72 -3.63 -17.16
N ARG A 17 1.18 -4.89 -17.04
CA ARG A 17 0.26 -6.04 -17.16
C ARG A 17 -0.94 -5.74 -16.24
N GLY A 18 -2.17 -6.04 -16.67
CA GLY A 18 -3.43 -5.59 -16.03
C GLY A 18 -3.54 -5.72 -14.50
N PRO A 19 -4.65 -5.26 -13.88
CA PRO A 19 -4.75 -5.17 -12.43
C PRO A 19 -4.37 -6.47 -11.73
N THR A 20 -3.57 -6.37 -10.67
CA THR A 20 -3.25 -7.50 -9.79
C THR A 20 -4.03 -7.33 -8.50
N VAL A 21 -4.75 -8.38 -8.09
CA VAL A 21 -5.51 -8.36 -6.84
C VAL A 21 -4.65 -8.88 -5.71
N LYS A 22 -4.55 -8.12 -4.62
CA LYS A 22 -4.01 -8.58 -3.33
C LYS A 22 -5.13 -8.62 -2.29
N THR A 23 -5.02 -9.57 -1.36
CA THR A 23 -5.93 -9.64 -0.22
C THR A 23 -5.14 -9.32 1.04
N LEU A 24 -5.57 -8.30 1.78
CA LEU A 24 -5.08 -8.00 3.11
C LEU A 24 -6.01 -8.60 4.15
N ALA A 25 -5.45 -9.19 5.20
CA ALA A 25 -6.18 -9.64 6.38
C ALA A 25 -5.78 -8.74 7.56
N LEU A 26 -6.77 -8.23 8.28
CA LEU A 26 -6.53 -7.47 9.49
C LEU A 26 -6.22 -8.42 10.63
N ARG A 27 -5.11 -8.18 11.31
CA ARG A 27 -4.67 -8.98 12.45
C ARG A 27 -4.20 -8.07 13.59
N MET A 28 -4.37 -8.52 14.82
CA MET A 28 -3.95 -7.83 16.04
C MET A 28 -3.00 -8.70 16.87
N GLY A 29 -1.91 -8.10 17.34
CA GLY A 29 -0.93 -8.75 18.21
C GLY A 29 0.43 -8.09 18.12
N ALA A 30 1.25 -8.25 19.15
CA ALA A 30 2.60 -7.69 19.19
C ALA A 30 3.58 -8.42 18.24
N GLU A 31 3.31 -9.69 17.92
CA GLU A 31 4.17 -10.54 17.10
C GLU A 31 3.44 -10.98 15.82
N PRO A 32 3.97 -10.73 14.60
CA PRO A 32 3.27 -11.03 13.35
C PRO A 32 2.86 -12.50 13.17
N LEU A 33 3.69 -13.43 13.62
CA LEU A 33 3.39 -14.86 13.53
C LEU A 33 2.29 -15.30 14.50
N GLY A 34 2.19 -14.64 15.66
CA GLY A 34 1.19 -14.92 16.70
C GLY A 34 -0.04 -14.03 16.65
N ALA A 35 -0.11 -13.07 15.72
CA ALA A 35 -1.22 -12.14 15.61
C ALA A 35 -2.53 -12.89 15.32
N LYS A 36 -3.64 -12.43 15.90
CA LYS A 36 -4.95 -13.05 15.69
C LYS A 36 -5.73 -12.26 14.67
N ASP A 37 -6.59 -12.94 13.93
CA ASP A 37 -7.52 -12.29 13.02
C ASP A 37 -8.43 -11.34 13.81
N GLU A 38 -8.67 -10.16 13.24
CA GLU A 38 -9.42 -9.08 13.88
C GLU A 38 -10.60 -8.70 12.98
N THR A 39 -11.72 -8.32 13.61
CA THR A 39 -12.89 -7.80 12.91
C THR A 39 -13.12 -6.33 13.23
N LEU A 40 -13.38 -5.53 12.20
CA LEU A 40 -13.83 -4.15 12.32
C LEU A 40 -15.15 -3.98 11.57
N THR A 41 -16.00 -3.09 12.09
CA THR A 41 -17.20 -2.63 11.40
C THR A 41 -16.93 -1.28 10.75
N ASP A 42 -17.63 -1.00 9.65
CA ASP A 42 -17.67 0.31 8.98
C ASP A 42 -16.27 0.93 8.71
N SER A 43 -15.31 0.09 8.35
CA SER A 43 -13.92 0.49 8.13
C SER A 43 -13.48 0.20 6.70
N SER A 44 -12.50 0.97 6.23
CA SER A 44 -11.88 0.77 4.92
C SER A 44 -10.37 0.87 5.04
N VAL A 45 -9.68 0.16 4.15
CA VAL A 45 -8.24 0.32 3.95
C VAL A 45 -8.03 1.50 3.01
N GLN A 46 -7.31 2.52 3.47
CA GLN A 46 -6.82 3.61 2.64
C GLN A 46 -5.57 3.14 1.90
N ILE A 47 -5.51 3.42 0.61
CA ILE A 47 -4.41 2.99 -0.26
C ILE A 47 -3.78 4.24 -0.87
N LEU A 48 -2.47 4.36 -0.75
CA LEU A 48 -1.67 5.41 -1.36
C LEU A 48 -0.71 4.78 -2.38
N ALA A 49 -0.84 5.18 -3.64
CA ALA A 49 0.03 4.78 -4.73
C ALA A 49 1.29 5.65 -4.81
N ASN A 50 2.33 5.16 -5.49
CA ASN A 50 3.60 5.87 -5.67
C ASN A 50 3.54 7.21 -6.41
N ASP A 51 2.47 7.46 -7.16
CA ASP A 51 2.16 8.74 -7.81
C ASP A 51 1.36 9.69 -6.91
N GLY A 52 1.08 9.29 -5.66
CA GLY A 52 0.26 10.01 -4.69
C GLY A 52 -1.25 9.81 -4.87
N ALA A 53 -1.68 9.00 -5.84
CA ALA A 53 -3.09 8.69 -6.02
C ALA A 53 -3.64 7.94 -4.81
N ARG A 54 -4.83 8.34 -4.37
CA ARG A 54 -5.51 7.74 -3.22
C ARG A 54 -6.72 6.94 -3.68
N SER A 55 -6.90 5.79 -3.08
CA SER A 55 -8.10 4.98 -3.21
C SER A 55 -8.45 4.33 -1.87
N SER A 56 -9.59 3.66 -1.81
CA SER A 56 -9.98 2.90 -0.63
C SER A 56 -10.56 1.56 -1.05
N ALA A 57 -10.33 0.55 -0.21
CA ALA A 57 -10.94 -0.76 -0.34
C ALA A 57 -11.75 -1.06 0.93
N PRO A 58 -12.99 -1.58 0.81
CA PRO A 58 -13.79 -1.93 1.97
C PRO A 58 -13.14 -3.09 2.75
N LEU A 59 -13.17 -3.01 4.08
CA LEU A 59 -12.94 -4.18 4.92
C LEU A 59 -14.26 -4.96 5.01
N VAL A 60 -14.22 -6.21 4.57
CA VAL A 60 -15.36 -7.12 4.60
C VAL A 60 -15.05 -8.24 5.58
N ASN A 61 -15.97 -8.53 6.49
CA ASN A 61 -15.83 -9.64 7.42
C ASN A 61 -16.01 -10.96 6.68
N MET A 62 -15.00 -11.83 6.76
CA MET A 62 -15.00 -13.17 6.20
C MET A 62 -14.61 -14.16 7.30
N GLY A 63 -15.62 -14.70 7.99
CA GLY A 63 -15.40 -15.50 9.20
C GLY A 63 -15.00 -14.62 10.37
N ASP A 64 -13.87 -14.94 10.99
CA ASP A 64 -13.25 -14.24 12.13
C ASP A 64 -12.28 -13.13 11.71
N ALA A 65 -12.12 -12.87 10.41
CA ALA A 65 -11.18 -11.89 9.90
C ALA A 65 -11.86 -10.82 9.03
N SER A 66 -11.55 -9.54 9.27
CA SER A 66 -11.77 -8.50 8.25
C SER A 66 -10.72 -8.62 7.16
N ARG A 67 -11.16 -8.59 5.89
CA ARG A 67 -10.29 -8.66 4.73
C ARG A 67 -10.61 -7.55 3.74
N ALA A 68 -9.58 -7.03 3.07
CA ALA A 68 -9.73 -6.10 1.96
C ALA A 68 -9.12 -6.68 0.70
N LYS A 69 -9.90 -6.66 -0.40
CA LYS A 69 -9.38 -6.93 -1.74
C LYS A 69 -8.94 -5.61 -2.36
N ILE A 70 -7.68 -5.57 -2.79
CA ILE A 70 -7.03 -4.37 -3.30
C ILE A 70 -6.58 -4.64 -4.73
N GLU A 71 -7.10 -3.87 -5.67
CA GLU A 71 -6.67 -3.91 -7.06
C GLU A 71 -5.51 -2.95 -7.28
N ILE A 72 -4.37 -3.50 -7.71
CA ILE A 72 -3.16 -2.74 -7.98
C ILE A 72 -2.99 -2.59 -9.49
N GLN A 73 -3.20 -1.36 -9.95
CA GLN A 73 -3.22 -1.02 -11.38
C GLN A 73 -1.81 -0.93 -11.96
N ASN A 74 -0.91 -0.17 -11.32
CA ASN A 74 0.41 0.18 -11.87
C ASN A 74 1.54 -0.53 -11.13
N TYR A 75 2.71 -0.61 -11.75
CA TYR A 75 3.91 -1.10 -11.09
C TYR A 75 4.35 -0.14 -9.98
N GLY A 76 4.89 -0.72 -8.89
CA GLY A 76 5.47 0.04 -7.79
C GLY A 76 4.97 -0.38 -6.40
N PHE A 77 5.41 0.40 -5.41
CA PHE A 77 4.96 0.29 -4.03
C PHE A 77 3.69 1.08 -3.76
N TYR A 78 2.90 0.56 -2.82
CA TYR A 78 1.69 1.17 -2.30
C TYR A 78 1.68 1.01 -0.79
N ASN A 79 1.24 2.05 -0.08
CA ASN A 79 0.96 1.95 1.34
C ASN A 79 -0.53 1.69 1.54
N ALA A 80 -0.84 0.70 2.35
CA ALA A 80 -2.19 0.38 2.77
C ALA A 80 -2.30 0.60 4.27
N ALA A 81 -3.29 1.38 4.71
CA ALA A 81 -3.47 1.71 6.12
C ALA A 81 -4.94 1.61 6.54
N VAL A 82 -5.16 1.13 7.76
CA VAL A 82 -6.44 1.23 8.48
C VAL A 82 -6.18 2.03 9.73
N THR A 83 -6.94 3.10 9.93
CA THR A 83 -6.83 3.94 11.12
C THR A 83 -8.15 3.91 11.88
N ARG A 84 -8.08 3.57 13.17
CA ARG A 84 -9.20 3.70 14.11
C ARG A 84 -8.88 4.82 15.08
N LYS A 85 -9.86 5.68 15.33
CA LYS A 85 -9.77 6.76 16.31
C LYS A 85 -10.90 6.62 17.31
N ALA A 86 -10.60 6.73 18.59
CA ALA A 86 -11.59 6.74 19.66
C ALA A 86 -11.22 7.83 20.68
N VAL A 87 -12.23 8.54 21.19
CA VAL A 87 -12.02 9.53 22.25
C VAL A 87 -12.55 8.97 23.55
N HIS A 88 -11.68 8.89 24.55
CA HIS A 88 -11.99 8.42 25.88
C HIS A 88 -11.72 9.53 26.89
N GLY A 89 -12.79 10.26 27.26
CA GLY A 89 -12.69 11.44 28.11
C GLY A 89 -11.87 12.55 27.44
N ARG A 90 -10.65 12.78 27.95
CA ARG A 90 -9.70 13.77 27.41
C ARG A 90 -8.59 13.17 26.54
N PHE A 91 -8.62 11.86 26.30
CA PHE A 91 -7.60 11.14 25.53
C PHE A 91 -8.15 10.77 24.15
N LEU A 92 -7.31 10.94 23.13
CA LEU A 92 -7.55 10.46 21.78
C LEU A 92 -6.67 9.22 21.57
N ASP A 93 -7.30 8.06 21.44
CA ASP A 93 -6.65 6.82 21.08
C ASP A 93 -6.67 6.66 19.56
N VAL A 94 -5.50 6.56 18.96
CA VAL A 94 -5.31 6.30 17.53
C VAL A 94 -4.61 4.96 17.36
N GLN A 95 -5.26 4.04 16.67
CA GLN A 95 -4.68 2.75 16.29
C GLN A 95 -4.51 2.73 14.77
N ILE A 96 -3.32 2.36 14.32
CA ILE A 96 -2.99 2.30 12.89
C ILE A 96 -2.41 0.92 12.59
N ALA A 97 -3.00 0.24 11.61
CA ALA A 97 -2.42 -0.94 10.98
C ALA A 97 -1.95 -0.56 9.58
N GLN A 98 -0.68 -0.82 9.25
CA GLN A 98 -0.08 -0.48 7.95
C GLN A 98 0.52 -1.72 7.27
N ALA A 99 0.48 -1.72 5.95
CA ALA A 99 1.14 -2.73 5.12
C ALA A 99 1.69 -2.08 3.85
N GLU A 100 2.88 -2.53 3.43
CA GLU A 100 3.44 -2.19 2.13
C GLU A 100 3.04 -3.26 1.10
N LEU A 101 2.55 -2.81 -0.06
CA LEU A 101 2.17 -3.67 -1.17
C LEU A 101 3.08 -3.39 -2.36
N LEU A 102 3.51 -4.45 -3.06
CA LEU A 102 4.30 -4.33 -4.28
C LEU A 102 3.64 -5.01 -5.47
N LYS A 103 3.58 -4.29 -6.60
CA LYS A 103 3.42 -4.89 -7.93
C LYS A 103 4.74 -4.73 -8.69
N GLY A 104 5.46 -5.82 -8.88
CA GLY A 104 6.72 -5.86 -9.64
C GLY A 104 6.52 -6.23 -11.11
N ALA A 105 7.40 -5.74 -11.98
CA ALA A 105 7.48 -6.19 -13.37
C ALA A 105 8.32 -7.46 -13.43
N MET A 106 7.70 -8.61 -13.72
CA MET A 106 8.44 -9.82 -14.11
C MET A 106 8.44 -9.90 -15.63
N ALA A 107 9.57 -9.60 -16.27
CA ALA A 107 9.83 -10.05 -17.63
C ALA A 107 10.68 -11.33 -17.55
N HIS A 108 10.26 -12.38 -18.26
CA HIS A 108 11.11 -13.56 -18.46
C HIS A 108 12.35 -13.12 -19.25
N GLY A 109 13.50 -13.07 -18.59
CA GLY A 109 14.78 -12.77 -19.21
C GLY A 109 15.18 -11.29 -19.13
N GLY A 110 15.80 -10.92 -18.01
CA GLY A 110 16.54 -9.68 -17.90
C GLY A 110 15.75 -8.53 -17.27
N HIS A 111 16.42 -7.88 -16.32
CA HIS A 111 16.00 -6.67 -15.63
C HIS A 111 15.83 -5.50 -16.63
N SER A 112 14.72 -5.45 -17.35
CA SER A 112 14.38 -4.29 -18.15
C SER A 112 13.70 -3.25 -17.25
N ASP A 113 14.47 -2.22 -16.92
CA ASP A 113 14.05 -0.91 -16.43
C ASP A 113 13.19 -0.90 -15.16
N HIS A 114 13.82 -1.22 -14.04
CA HIS A 114 13.33 -0.80 -12.73
C HIS A 114 13.53 0.70 -12.61
N ASP A 115 12.55 1.52 -13.02
CA ASP A 115 12.58 2.96 -12.69
C ASP A 115 12.54 3.08 -11.16
N PRO A 116 13.64 3.52 -10.51
CA PRO A 116 13.69 3.63 -9.05
C PRO A 116 12.59 4.54 -8.51
N LYS A 117 12.01 5.41 -9.34
CA LYS A 117 10.86 6.25 -8.98
C LYS A 117 9.60 5.48 -8.66
N LEU A 118 9.40 4.31 -9.28
CA LEU A 118 8.24 3.47 -9.00
C LEU A 118 8.37 2.72 -7.67
N PHE A 119 9.59 2.58 -7.18
CA PHE A 119 9.94 1.76 -6.02
C PHE A 119 10.42 2.59 -4.82
N LYS A 120 10.09 3.88 -4.79
CA LYS A 120 10.33 4.73 -3.62
C LYS A 120 9.19 4.56 -2.62
N PRO A 121 9.47 4.64 -1.31
CA PRO A 121 8.42 4.78 -0.33
C PRO A 121 7.60 6.05 -0.60
N THR A 122 6.28 5.94 -0.46
CA THR A 122 5.37 7.07 -0.62
C THR A 122 4.94 7.58 0.75
N MET A 123 4.76 8.89 0.90
CA MET A 123 4.40 9.53 2.18
C MET A 123 2.97 10.06 2.13
N ASP A 124 2.20 9.85 3.20
CA ASP A 124 0.87 10.41 3.43
C ASP A 124 0.95 11.58 4.43
N ASP A 125 0.85 12.81 3.92
CA ASP A 125 0.80 14.02 4.73
C ASP A 125 -0.47 14.18 5.58
N LYS A 126 -1.50 13.35 5.35
CA LYS A 126 -2.76 13.35 6.08
C LYS A 126 -2.84 12.24 7.12
N ALA A 127 -1.87 11.31 7.12
CA ALA A 127 -1.79 10.30 8.16
C ALA A 127 -1.32 10.95 9.47
N PRO A 128 -1.96 10.65 10.61
CA PRO A 128 -1.55 11.21 11.90
C PRO A 128 -0.18 10.70 12.36
N PHE A 129 0.28 9.59 11.80
CA PHE A 129 1.58 8.97 12.03
C PHE A 129 1.80 7.91 10.94
N GLU A 130 3.03 7.77 10.44
CA GLU A 130 3.39 6.71 9.51
C GLU A 130 4.70 6.01 9.88
N LEU A 131 4.70 4.69 9.76
CA LEU A 131 5.90 3.86 9.67
C LEU A 131 6.15 3.53 8.22
N ILE A 132 7.19 4.13 7.67
CA ILE A 132 7.57 3.91 6.28
C ILE A 132 8.86 3.11 6.29
N ARG A 133 8.82 1.96 5.62
CA ARG A 133 10.02 1.16 5.42
C ARG A 133 10.85 1.81 4.31
N GLU A 134 12.10 2.12 4.61
CA GLU A 134 13.04 2.56 3.58
C GLU A 134 13.70 1.34 2.93
N HIS A 135 13.63 1.27 1.61
CA HIS A 135 14.29 0.21 0.84
C HIS A 135 15.75 0.60 0.63
N GLY A 136 16.66 -0.31 1.01
CA GLY A 136 18.08 -0.13 0.74
C GLY A 136 18.36 -0.14 -0.77
N PRO A 137 19.42 0.56 -1.24
CA PRO A 137 19.75 0.60 -2.68
C PRO A 137 20.04 -0.77 -3.29
N ASP A 138 20.50 -1.74 -2.48
CA ASP A 138 20.81 -3.11 -2.89
C ASP A 138 19.67 -4.10 -2.56
N GLU A 139 18.55 -3.61 -2.04
CA GLU A 139 17.44 -4.45 -1.63
C GLU A 139 16.67 -4.98 -2.85
N LYS A 140 16.43 -6.30 -2.89
CA LYS A 140 15.62 -6.91 -3.94
C LYS A 140 14.16 -6.48 -3.77
N LEU A 141 13.46 -6.29 -4.89
CA LEU A 141 12.02 -6.01 -4.92
C LEU A 141 11.19 -7.00 -4.08
N TRP A 142 11.59 -8.27 -4.05
CA TRP A 142 10.97 -9.28 -3.21
C TRP A 142 11.80 -9.48 -1.95
N THR A 143 11.54 -8.66 -0.94
CA THR A 143 12.02 -8.91 0.42
C THR A 143 10.90 -9.47 1.27
N THR A 144 11.17 -10.63 1.84
CA THR A 144 10.35 -11.19 2.92
C THR A 144 11.07 -10.87 4.21
N ILE A 145 10.48 -10.03 5.07
CA ILE A 145 11.01 -9.80 6.40
C ILE A 145 10.77 -11.06 7.23
N ARG A 146 11.84 -11.71 7.67
CA ARG A 146 11.79 -12.89 8.56
C ARG A 146 12.00 -12.47 10.01
N SER A 147 11.54 -13.32 10.93
CA SER A 147 11.80 -13.11 12.36
C SER A 147 13.31 -13.00 12.62
N GLY A 148 13.72 -11.98 13.38
CA GLY A 148 15.13 -11.69 13.70
C GLY A 148 15.85 -10.77 12.70
N GLU A 149 15.25 -10.48 11.54
CA GLU A 149 15.80 -9.48 10.62
C GLU A 149 15.56 -8.07 11.16
N LYS A 150 16.58 -7.21 10.99
CA LYS A 150 16.49 -5.79 11.35
C LYS A 150 16.03 -5.01 10.14
N ALA A 151 14.87 -4.37 10.24
CA ALA A 151 14.40 -3.39 9.27
C ALA A 151 14.54 -1.98 9.87
N SER A 152 14.93 -1.02 9.03
CA SER A 152 14.94 0.39 9.40
C SER A 152 13.66 1.04 8.90
N PHE A 153 13.05 1.87 9.74
CA PHE A 153 11.83 2.60 9.43
C PHE A 153 12.09 4.08 9.63
N LEU A 154 11.61 4.88 8.69
CA LEU A 154 11.48 6.31 8.90
C LEU A 154 10.17 6.55 9.66
N VAL A 155 10.30 7.22 10.82
CA VAL A 155 9.17 7.65 11.65
C VAL A 155 8.93 9.13 11.37
N ARG A 156 7.70 9.50 11.00
CA ARG A 156 7.31 10.91 10.84
C ARG A 156 5.97 11.22 11.53
N SER A 157 5.95 12.39 12.18
CA SER A 157 4.84 12.99 12.93
C SER A 157 4.41 14.31 12.29
#